data_AF-W2D1P4-F1
#
_entry.id   AF-W2D1P4-F1
#
_cell.length_a   1.000
_cell.length_b   1.000
_cell.length_c   1.000
_cell.angle_alpha   90.00
_cell.angle_beta   90.00
_cell.angle_gamma   90.00
#
_symmetry.space_group_name_H-M   'P 1'
#
loop_
_entity.id
_entity.type
_entity.pdbx_description
1 polymer ?
#
loop_
_entity_poly.entity_id
_entity_poly.type
_entity_poly.pdbx_seq_one_letter_code
_entity_poly.pdbx_strand_id
1 'polypeptide(L)'
;SHFIDILYWLFGDITDIQARFADFNHEHLTDFEDSGVVSFRFTNGGLGSLNYSTSVWDKNQESSLTIIAENGSVKIGGQYMDKVEYCHIKDYTMPDLPPTNPGNDYGAYKGSAQNHHYV
;
A
#
# COMPACT_ATOMS: atom_id res chain seq x y z
N SER A 1 -2.59 -8.78 -1.91
CA SER A 1 -2.72 -8.82 -3.38
C SER A 1 -2.80 -7.42 -3.97
N HIS A 2 -3.81 -6.60 -3.61
CA HIS A 2 -4.07 -5.31 -4.29
C HIS A 2 -2.88 -4.33 -4.37
N PHE A 3 -2.00 -4.27 -3.37
CA PHE A 3 -0.79 -3.43 -3.43
C PHE A 3 0.24 -3.92 -4.46
N ILE A 4 0.35 -5.24 -4.63
CA ILE A 4 1.21 -5.85 -5.64
C ILE A 4 0.60 -5.59 -7.03
N ASP A 5 -0.72 -5.70 -7.16
CA ASP A 5 -1.40 -5.40 -8.44
C ASP A 5 -1.15 -3.95 -8.88
N ILE A 6 -1.25 -2.98 -7.96
CA ILE A 6 -0.95 -1.57 -8.24
C ILE A 6 0.51 -1.37 -8.63
N LEU A 7 1.45 -2.05 -7.96
CA LEU A 7 2.87 -2.00 -8.27
C LEU A 7 3.12 -2.42 -9.73
N TYR A 8 2.63 -3.59 -10.14
CA TYR A 8 2.78 -4.09 -11.50
C TYR A 8 2.06 -3.20 -12.52
N TRP A 9 0.88 -2.69 -12.17
CA TRP A 9 0.12 -1.82 -13.07
C TRP A 9 0.83 -0.49 -13.34
N LEU A 10 1.44 0.13 -12.33
CA LEU A 10 2.12 1.43 -12.48
C LEU A 10 3.54 1.32 -13.01
N PHE A 11 4.30 0.30 -12.59
CA PHE A 11 5.76 0.24 -12.80
C PHE A 11 6.25 -1.00 -13.55
N GLY A 12 5.38 -1.99 -13.77
CA GLY A 12 5.72 -3.24 -14.43
C GLY A 12 6.53 -4.20 -13.56
N ASP A 13 7.32 -5.04 -14.21
CA ASP A 13 8.00 -6.17 -13.57
C ASP A 13 9.17 -5.75 -12.66
N ILE A 14 9.46 -6.60 -11.67
CA ILE A 14 10.53 -6.42 -10.68
C ILE A 14 11.62 -7.50 -10.79
N THR A 15 12.81 -7.18 -10.31
CA THR A 15 14.01 -8.04 -10.26
C THR A 15 14.80 -7.79 -8.97
N ASP A 16 15.82 -8.61 -8.71
CA ASP A 16 16.78 -8.44 -7.61
C ASP A 16 16.11 -8.34 -6.24
N ILE A 17 15.17 -9.25 -5.98
CA ILE A 17 14.34 -9.26 -4.79
C ILE A 17 15.18 -9.73 -3.59
N GLN A 18 15.15 -8.94 -2.52
CA GLN A 18 15.65 -9.31 -1.20
C GLN A 18 14.54 -9.15 -0.19
N ALA A 19 14.30 -10.17 0.63
CA ALA A 19 13.22 -10.15 1.60
C ALA A 19 13.67 -10.65 2.96
N ARG A 20 13.02 -10.13 4.00
CA ARG A 20 13.08 -10.64 5.37
C ARG A 20 11.67 -10.81 5.88
N PHE A 21 11.39 -11.98 6.41
CA PHE A 21 10.09 -12.34 6.97
C PHE A 21 10.28 -12.74 8.43
N ALA A 22 9.25 -12.49 9.23
CA ALA A 22 9.18 -12.89 10.61
C ALA A 22 7.72 -13.08 10.98
N ASP A 23 7.48 -14.06 11.85
CA ASP A 23 6.20 -14.21 12.53
C ASP A 23 6.36 -13.72 13.96
N PHE A 24 5.52 -12.78 14.38
CA PHE A 24 5.63 -12.16 15.71
C PHE A 24 4.51 -12.57 16.66
N ASN A 25 3.32 -12.89 16.15
CA ASN A 25 2.16 -13.22 16.99
C ASN A 25 1.31 -14.40 16.48
N HIS A 26 1.62 -14.97 15.31
CA HIS A 26 0.76 -15.94 14.62
C HIS A 26 1.41 -17.31 14.38
N GLU A 27 2.56 -17.59 15.01
CA GLU A 27 3.32 -18.85 14.85
C GLU A 27 2.52 -20.13 15.14
N HIS A 28 1.45 -20.01 15.93
CA HIS A 28 0.57 -21.12 16.31
C HIS A 28 -0.78 -21.12 15.56
N LEU A 29 -1.02 -20.11 14.71
CA LEU A 29 -2.25 -19.95 13.93
C LEU A 29 -2.02 -20.29 12.45
N THR A 30 -0.87 -19.94 11.90
CA THR A 30 -0.54 -20.07 10.47
C THR A 30 0.88 -20.56 10.26
N ASP A 31 1.12 -21.29 9.16
CA ASP A 31 2.46 -21.75 8.76
C ASP A 31 3.30 -20.67 8.04
N PHE A 32 2.77 -19.46 7.88
CA PHE A 32 3.37 -18.36 7.12
C PHE A 32 3.56 -17.12 7.98
N GLU A 33 4.53 -16.28 7.59
CA GLU A 33 4.94 -15.11 8.36
C GLU A 33 3.90 -13.98 8.32
N ASP A 34 3.63 -13.42 9.50
CA ASP A 34 2.68 -12.32 9.68
C ASP A 34 3.24 -10.95 9.27
N SER A 35 4.55 -10.86 9.04
CA SER A 35 5.25 -9.61 8.75
C SER A 35 6.39 -9.79 7.75
N GLY A 36 6.60 -8.80 6.90
CA GLY A 36 7.63 -8.85 5.87
C GLY A 36 8.14 -7.49 5.41
N VAL A 37 9.44 -7.47 5.09
CA VAL A 37 10.13 -6.35 4.45
C VAL A 37 10.76 -6.87 3.17
N VAL A 38 10.30 -6.37 2.03
CA VAL A 38 10.75 -6.77 0.70
C VAL A 38 11.32 -5.56 -0.01
N SER A 39 12.53 -5.68 -0.55
CA SER A 39 13.16 -4.68 -1.42
C SER A 39 13.45 -5.28 -2.79
N PHE A 40 13.33 -4.47 -3.83
CA PHE A 40 13.46 -4.93 -5.22
C PHE A 40 13.90 -3.78 -6.15
N ARG A 41 14.30 -4.14 -7.36
CA ARG A 41 14.52 -3.22 -8.48
C ARG A 41 13.37 -3.35 -9.48
N PHE A 42 13.01 -2.26 -10.14
CA PHE A 42 12.14 -2.34 -11.32
C PHE A 42 12.97 -2.70 -12.55
N THR A 43 12.42 -3.52 -13.43
CA THR A 43 13.05 -3.90 -14.71
C THR A 43 13.33 -2.69 -15.61
N ASN A 44 12.48 -1.66 -15.54
CA ASN A 44 12.63 -0.40 -16.28
C ASN A 44 13.39 0.70 -15.50
N GLY A 45 14.07 0.34 -14.41
CA GLY A 45 14.85 1.26 -13.58
C GLY A 45 14.09 1.81 -12.38
N GLY A 46 14.83 2.12 -11.32
CA GLY A 46 14.29 2.53 -10.02
C GLY A 46 14.38 1.43 -8.95
N LEU A 47 14.06 1.81 -7.72
CA LEU A 47 14.10 0.95 -6.54
C LEU A 47 12.75 1.03 -5.83
N GLY A 48 12.35 -0.09 -5.23
CA GLY A 48 11.13 -0.14 -4.44
C GLY A 48 11.30 -1.00 -3.19
N SER A 49 10.41 -0.76 -2.24
CA SER A 49 10.24 -1.61 -1.07
C SER A 49 8.76 -1.77 -0.74
N LEU A 50 8.38 -2.97 -0.31
CA LEU A 50 7.06 -3.29 0.21
C LEU A 50 7.23 -3.79 1.64
N ASN A 51 6.47 -3.20 2.55
CA ASN A 51 6.41 -3.61 3.95
C ASN A 51 4.97 -4.00 4.26
N TYR A 52 4.79 -5.09 5.00
CA TYR A 52 3.48 -5.48 5.49
C TYR A 52 3.58 -6.09 6.89
N SER A 53 2.49 -5.98 7.65
CA SER A 53 2.28 -6.73 8.87
C SER A 53 0.79 -6.89 9.15
N THR A 54 0.35 -8.10 9.49
CA THR A 54 -0.96 -8.36 10.10
C THR A 54 -0.88 -8.36 11.63
N SER A 55 0.31 -8.16 12.18
CA SER A 55 0.64 -8.16 13.61
C SER A 55 0.52 -6.77 14.24
N VAL A 56 -0.38 -5.94 13.72
CA VAL A 56 -0.60 -4.57 14.20
C VAL A 56 -1.61 -4.60 15.36
N TRP A 57 -1.27 -3.96 16.47
CA TRP A 57 -2.10 -3.94 17.68
C TRP A 57 -3.48 -3.28 17.44
N ASP A 58 -4.53 -3.96 17.89
CA ASP A 58 -5.94 -3.50 18.03
C ASP A 58 -6.70 -3.15 16.73
N LYS A 59 -6.06 -2.47 15.77
CA LYS A 59 -6.70 -2.00 14.53
C LYS A 59 -5.70 -1.80 13.39
N ASN A 60 -6.22 -1.73 12.15
CA ASN A 60 -5.38 -1.38 10.99
C ASN A 60 -4.76 0.01 11.19
N GLN A 61 -3.45 0.10 11.01
CA GLN A 61 -2.69 1.34 11.15
C GLN A 61 -2.77 2.19 9.88
N GLU A 62 -2.26 1.67 8.75
CA GLU A 62 -2.11 2.43 7.51
C GLU A 62 -2.10 1.49 6.29
N SER A 63 -2.51 2.04 5.16
CA SER A 63 -2.26 1.51 3.82
C SER A 63 -1.76 2.67 2.97
N SER A 64 -0.50 2.61 2.55
CA SER A 64 0.13 3.75 1.87
C SER A 64 0.99 3.36 0.68
N LEU A 65 1.07 4.27 -0.28
CA LEU A 65 1.96 4.23 -1.43
C LEU A 65 2.65 5.59 -1.55
N THR A 66 3.98 5.58 -1.62
CA THR A 66 4.79 6.78 -1.89
C THR A 66 5.58 6.58 -3.17
N ILE A 67 5.50 7.54 -4.08
CA ILE A 67 6.20 7.54 -5.36
C ILE A 67 7.05 8.80 -5.42
N ILE A 68 8.33 8.64 -5.74
CA ILE A 68 9.29 9.73 -5.89
C ILE A 68 9.95 9.58 -7.26
N ALA A 69 9.86 10.62 -8.08
CA ALA A 69 10.38 10.65 -9.43
C ALA A 69 11.06 12.01 -9.72
N GLU A 70 11.74 12.12 -10.86
CA GLU A 70 12.53 13.30 -11.24
C GLU A 70 11.72 14.61 -11.29
N ASN A 71 10.42 14.54 -11.59
CA ASN A 71 9.54 15.70 -11.75
C ASN A 71 8.50 15.83 -10.63
N GLY A 72 8.63 15.08 -9.54
CA GLY A 72 7.70 15.22 -8.42
C GLY A 72 7.58 13.99 -7.54
N SER A 73 6.71 14.11 -6.54
CA SER A 73 6.37 13.02 -5.64
C SER A 73 4.91 13.09 -5.18
N VAL A 74 4.36 11.92 -4.90
CA VAL A 74 3.01 11.73 -4.40
C VAL A 74 3.01 10.70 -3.27
N LYS A 75 2.26 10.97 -2.20
CA LYS A 75 1.94 10.02 -1.13
C LYS A 75 0.44 9.89 -1.03
N ILE A 76 -0.03 8.64 -1.17
CA ILE A 76 -1.38 8.24 -0.83
C ILE A 76 -1.29 7.42 0.46
N GLY A 77 -2.12 7.73 1.43
CA GLY A 77 -2.12 7.12 2.77
C GLY A 77 -3.53 7.05 3.35
N GLY A 78 -3.61 6.98 4.67
CA GLY A 78 -4.85 6.65 5.39
C GLY A 78 -5.00 5.15 5.66
N GLN A 79 -5.98 4.79 6.48
CA GLN A 79 -6.19 3.40 6.90
C GLN A 79 -6.56 2.49 5.71
N TYR A 80 -7.16 3.07 4.66
CA TYR A 80 -7.61 2.35 3.47
C TYR A 80 -7.06 2.96 2.17
N MET A 81 -5.93 3.67 2.24
CA MET A 81 -5.35 4.39 1.09
C MET A 81 -6.33 5.42 0.50
N ASP A 82 -7.08 6.09 1.37
CA ASP A 82 -8.20 6.98 1.08
C ASP A 82 -7.82 8.46 0.97
N LYS A 83 -6.56 8.82 1.22
CA LYS A 83 -6.13 10.22 1.30
C LYS A 83 -4.88 10.46 0.48
N VAL A 84 -4.88 11.51 -0.33
CA VAL A 84 -3.64 12.07 -0.87
C VAL A 84 -3.02 12.94 0.22
N GLU A 85 -1.97 12.43 0.87
CA GLU A 85 -1.29 13.11 1.97
C GLU A 85 -0.22 14.09 1.47
N TYR A 86 0.32 13.84 0.28
CA TYR A 86 1.30 14.70 -0.36
C TYR A 86 1.16 14.61 -1.87
N CYS A 87 1.19 15.75 -2.56
CA CYS A 87 1.27 15.79 -4.02
C CYS A 87 1.99 17.07 -4.44
N HIS A 88 3.20 16.93 -4.95
CA HIS A 88 3.97 18.03 -5.50
C HIS A 88 4.66 17.54 -6.77
N ILE A 89 4.09 17.96 -7.91
CA ILE A 89 4.50 17.52 -9.23
C ILE A 89 4.68 18.76 -10.09
N LYS A 90 5.78 18.79 -10.86
CA LYS A 90 6.11 19.88 -11.76
C LYS A 90 4.97 20.13 -12.75
N ASP A 91 4.58 21.39 -12.88
CA ASP A 91 3.52 21.84 -13.78
C ASP A 91 2.16 21.15 -13.56
N TYR A 92 1.90 20.65 -12.33
CA TYR A 92 0.66 20.00 -11.95
C TYR A 92 0.10 20.57 -10.64
N THR A 93 -1.18 20.94 -10.68
CA THR A 93 -1.93 21.34 -9.49
C THR A 93 -2.89 20.22 -9.15
N MET A 94 -2.77 19.67 -7.93
CA MET A 94 -3.69 18.65 -7.45
C MET A 94 -5.12 19.20 -7.42
N PRO A 95 -6.11 18.51 -8.01
CA PRO A 95 -7.50 18.93 -7.96
C PRO A 95 -8.08 18.71 -6.56
N ASP A 96 -9.17 19.41 -6.26
CA ASP A 96 -10.00 19.08 -5.11
C ASP A 96 -10.70 17.73 -5.36
N LEU A 97 -10.33 16.73 -4.57
CA LEU A 97 -10.92 15.40 -4.66
C LEU A 97 -12.17 15.31 -3.79
N PRO A 98 -13.26 14.68 -4.26
CA PRO A 98 -14.40 14.40 -3.40
C PRO A 98 -14.00 13.46 -2.26
N PRO A 99 -14.73 13.48 -1.12
CA PRO A 99 -14.52 12.50 -0.06
C PRO A 99 -14.66 11.08 -0.58
N THR A 100 -13.82 10.17 -0.11
CA THR A 100 -13.98 8.74 -0.39
C THR A 100 -15.19 8.18 0.33
N ASN A 101 -15.71 7.06 -0.19
CA ASN A 101 -16.65 6.25 0.57
C ASN A 101 -16.02 5.82 1.91
N PRO A 102 -16.81 5.69 2.99
CA PRO A 102 -16.33 5.09 4.22
C PRO A 102 -15.84 3.65 3.96
N GLY A 103 -14.91 3.16 4.77
CA GLY A 103 -14.52 1.74 4.71
C GLY A 103 -15.74 0.84 4.92
N ASN A 104 -15.72 -0.38 4.36
CA ASN A 104 -16.86 -1.29 4.50
C ASN A 104 -17.14 -1.55 5.99
N ASP A 105 -18.43 -1.53 6.34
CA ASP A 105 -18.89 -1.78 7.70
C ASP A 105 -19.49 -3.19 7.77
N TYR A 106 -18.81 -4.09 8.49
CA TYR A 106 -19.25 -5.47 8.71
C TYR A 106 -19.86 -5.66 10.10
N GLY A 107 -20.22 -4.55 10.78
CA GLY A 107 -20.76 -4.54 12.13
C GLY A 107 -19.67 -4.65 13.19
N ALA A 108 -19.16 -5.86 13.41
CA ALA A 108 -18.14 -6.11 14.45
C ALA A 108 -16.78 -5.51 14.10
N TYR A 109 -16.52 -5.24 12.82
CA TYR A 109 -15.32 -4.57 12.34
C TYR A 109 -15.65 -3.70 11.13
N LYS A 110 -14.88 -2.63 10.95
CA LYS A 110 -14.85 -1.84 9.71
C LYS A 110 -13.56 -2.19 8.99
N GLY A 111 -13.62 -2.44 7.69
CA GLY A 111 -12.44 -2.87 6.93
C GLY A 111 -12.59 -2.71 5.43
N SER A 112 -11.46 -2.70 4.70
CA SER A 112 -11.33 -2.62 3.24
C SER A 112 -11.88 -1.34 2.57
N ALA A 113 -11.25 -0.96 1.45
CA ALA A 113 -11.70 0.15 0.62
C ALA A 113 -13.01 -0.21 -0.11
N GLN A 114 -14.00 0.69 -0.06
CA GLN A 114 -15.33 0.48 -0.63
C GLN A 114 -15.43 1.05 -2.06
N ASN A 115 -14.70 0.45 -3.02
CA ASN A 115 -14.76 0.85 -4.44
C ASN A 115 -15.03 -0.31 -5.42
N HIS A 116 -15.20 -1.54 -4.93
CA HIS A 116 -15.51 -2.70 -5.79
C HIS A 116 -16.84 -2.59 -6.56
N HIS A 117 -17.75 -1.68 -6.16
CA HIS A 117 -19.00 -1.44 -6.89
C HIS A 117 -18.84 -0.69 -8.22
N TYR A 118 -17.66 -0.14 -8.50
CA TYR A 118 -17.37 0.58 -9.74
C TYR A 118 -16.67 -0.29 -10.80
N VAL A 119 -16.43 -1.57 -10.51
CA VAL A 119 -15.77 -2.53 -11.41
C VAL A 119 -16.71 -3.68 -11.72
#